data_AF-A0A9P6F930-F1
#
_entry.id   AF-A0A9P6F930-F1
#
_cell.length_a   1.000
_cell.length_b   1.000
_cell.length_c   1.000
_cell.angle_alpha   90.00
_cell.angle_beta   90.00
_cell.angle_gamma   90.00
#
_symmetry.space_group_name_H-M   'P 1'
#
loop_
_entity.id
_entity.type
_entity.pdbx_description
1 polymer ?
#
loop_
_entity_poly.entity_id
_entity_poly.type
_entity_poly.pdbx_seq_one_letter_code
_entity_poly.pdbx_strand_id
1 'polypeptide(L)'
;MSTHDALHSFDIHNDLFGRNSLDSVFQPHIINNNSNSKWTKRILLTGGAGFIGSVLVRKLVLNYPEYLIVVVDKLDYCSSLNNLRPFLALLNEHGEEIDQGTISSSSLSSPSTTTTTTTTTTEIPWTQSSDTLNPSDDNDEFDPRKGNTRSNPLYPNFMFLEGDITDVAFIESTMVEYRINTILHLAAQTHVDKSFGQSIEFTQNNVLGTHVLLEAARKHFVPSSQKAGGKNGQGQGQAHRNGDGDEVENRFVFVSTDEVYGECRLGQPDCKEDGLLAPSNPYSATKAAAECMVQAYHKSFKIPIIITRSNNVYGPFQYPEKIFPKFIMHLLYPDSYKTRSGSGLTGVDGGELSEGHCYIHGSGQHSRTYLYVADAANALDVILHRGLIGEVYNIGAGHELSNIELAQNLIHRLVVEPLPSSPLRFRNGSTGHGRGSNGYVQEPEWSVIKRQERASHHQGECQTCIDRIIFVEDRAFNDQRYAVDSTKLVGLGWAPTVDYEQGIVNTIEWFRNNGKWWWGDIHGALYPHSVRRSTSEHDHVVHNTHPSSK
;
A
#
# COMPACT_ATOMS: atom_id res chain seq x y z
N MET A 1 41.50 -9.54 38.51
CA MET A 1 40.45 -10.35 37.86
C MET A 1 39.24 -9.46 37.70
N SER A 2 39.26 -8.65 36.64
CA SER A 2 38.26 -7.61 36.37
C SER A 2 37.39 -8.03 35.20
N THR A 3 36.12 -7.71 35.39
CA THR A 3 34.98 -7.70 34.48
C THR A 3 35.27 -6.94 33.19
N HIS A 4 34.90 -7.56 32.07
CA HIS A 4 34.84 -6.97 30.74
C HIS A 4 33.50 -6.26 30.57
N ASP A 5 33.55 -4.96 30.29
CA ASP A 5 32.43 -4.11 29.88
C ASP A 5 32.46 -3.85 28.37
N ALA A 6 31.26 -3.66 27.84
CA ALA A 6 30.85 -2.93 26.64
C ALA A 6 31.25 -3.45 25.25
N LEU A 7 30.29 -4.14 24.61
CA LEU A 7 29.77 -3.86 23.24
C LEU A 7 28.76 -4.97 22.85
N HIS A 8 27.46 -4.67 22.87
CA HIS A 8 26.47 -5.35 22.01
C HIS A 8 25.29 -4.40 21.75
N SER A 9 25.16 -4.06 20.47
CA SER A 9 24.15 -3.23 19.80
C SER A 9 22.90 -4.02 19.42
N PHE A 10 21.77 -3.29 19.39
CA PHE A 10 20.58 -3.38 18.53
C PHE A 10 20.04 -4.75 18.05
N ASP A 11 18.73 -4.96 18.27
CA ASP A 11 17.87 -5.53 17.22
C ASP A 11 16.39 -5.12 17.42
N ILE A 12 15.82 -4.44 16.41
CA ILE A 12 14.44 -3.96 16.34
C ILE A 12 13.75 -4.73 15.21
N HIS A 13 13.50 -6.01 15.45
CA HIS A 13 12.65 -6.86 14.63
C HIS A 13 11.97 -7.89 15.53
N ASN A 14 10.72 -7.63 15.93
CA ASN A 14 9.67 -8.57 16.39
C ASN A 14 8.58 -7.70 17.04
N ASP A 15 7.32 -7.66 16.58
CA ASP A 15 6.28 -8.47 17.23
C ASP A 15 4.95 -8.59 16.44
N LEU A 16 4.91 -8.41 15.11
CA LEU A 16 3.62 -8.49 14.37
C LEU A 16 3.25 -9.86 13.79
N PHE A 17 4.07 -10.90 13.94
CA PHE A 17 3.69 -12.27 13.55
C PHE A 17 4.27 -13.27 14.55
N GLY A 18 3.38 -13.94 15.30
CA GLY A 18 3.75 -14.97 16.27
C GLY A 18 4.59 -16.06 15.60
N ARG A 19 5.82 -16.25 16.10
CA ARG A 19 6.62 -17.45 15.81
C ARG A 19 5.92 -18.66 16.42
N ASN A 20 5.38 -19.52 15.56
CA ASN A 20 5.47 -20.97 15.70
C ASN A 20 4.99 -21.62 14.39
N SER A 21 5.93 -21.90 13.47
CA SER A 21 6.00 -23.14 12.64
C SER A 21 6.76 -22.98 11.30
N LEU A 22 7.64 -22.00 11.08
CA LEU A 22 8.32 -21.85 9.77
C LEU A 22 9.82 -22.18 9.75
N ASP A 23 10.45 -22.50 10.89
CA ASP A 23 11.90 -22.74 10.95
C ASP A 23 12.34 -24.20 10.68
N SER A 24 11.49 -25.03 10.06
CA SER A 24 11.91 -26.36 9.58
C SER A 24 11.68 -26.63 8.10
N VAL A 25 11.34 -25.61 7.29
CA VAL A 25 11.01 -25.80 5.86
C VAL A 25 11.87 -24.98 4.88
N PHE A 26 12.59 -23.96 5.32
CA PHE A 26 13.22 -23.03 4.37
C PHE A 26 14.75 -22.95 4.52
N GLN A 27 15.43 -23.77 3.71
CA GLN A 27 16.81 -23.52 3.27
C GLN A 27 16.72 -23.05 1.82
N PRO A 28 17.21 -21.84 1.45
CA PRO A 28 17.19 -21.38 0.08
C PRO A 28 18.19 -22.18 -0.76
N HIS A 29 17.68 -22.94 -1.73
CA HIS A 29 18.53 -23.53 -2.77
C HIS A 29 18.99 -22.41 -3.71
N ILE A 30 20.30 -22.18 -3.77
CA ILE A 30 20.94 -21.37 -4.80
C ILE A 30 20.73 -22.09 -6.13
N ILE A 31 19.88 -21.56 -7.01
CA ILE A 31 19.66 -22.13 -8.35
C ILE A 31 20.63 -21.47 -9.33
N ASN A 32 21.37 -22.34 -10.02
CA ASN A 32 22.38 -22.02 -11.01
C ASN A 32 21.74 -21.51 -12.32
N ASN A 33 22.30 -20.46 -12.91
CA ASN A 33 21.81 -19.81 -14.12
C ASN A 33 22.04 -20.67 -15.37
N ASN A 34 20.97 -21.08 -16.06
CA ASN A 34 20.89 -21.28 -17.52
C ASN A 34 19.49 -21.78 -17.96
N SER A 35 18.50 -20.89 -18.13
CA SER A 35 17.39 -21.08 -19.08
C SER A 35 16.61 -19.78 -19.32
N ASN A 36 16.02 -19.66 -20.51
CA ASN A 36 15.47 -18.44 -21.08
C ASN A 36 13.99 -18.22 -20.67
N SER A 37 13.74 -18.01 -19.37
CA SER A 37 12.75 -17.07 -18.79
C SER A 37 12.63 -17.35 -17.28
N LYS A 38 13.46 -16.69 -16.48
CA LYS A 38 13.47 -16.77 -15.01
C LYS A 38 12.08 -16.61 -14.34
N TRP A 39 11.14 -15.92 -15.00
CA TRP A 39 9.86 -15.52 -14.42
C TRP A 39 8.67 -16.19 -15.13
N THR A 40 7.75 -16.77 -14.34
CA THR A 40 6.53 -17.44 -14.86
C THR A 40 5.39 -16.44 -15.09
N LYS A 41 5.33 -15.34 -14.31
CA LYS A 41 4.45 -14.18 -14.56
C LYS A 41 5.26 -12.88 -14.49
N ARG A 42 4.82 -11.88 -15.26
CA ARG A 42 5.46 -10.55 -15.35
C ARG A 42 4.35 -9.52 -15.19
N ILE A 43 4.25 -9.01 -13.97
CA ILE A 43 3.11 -8.23 -13.50
C ILE A 43 3.50 -6.76 -13.44
N LEU A 44 2.78 -5.92 -14.18
CA LEU A 44 2.77 -4.49 -13.98
C LEU A 44 1.70 -4.16 -12.93
N LEU A 45 2.11 -3.67 -11.78
CA LEU A 45 1.23 -3.23 -10.70
C LEU A 45 1.29 -1.70 -10.59
N THR A 46 0.21 -1.02 -10.97
CA THR A 46 0.16 0.45 -10.89
C THR A 46 -0.43 0.89 -9.55
N GLY A 47 0.08 1.98 -8.96
CA GLY A 47 -0.37 2.46 -7.65
C GLY A 47 0.19 1.64 -6.48
N GLY A 48 1.32 0.96 -6.70
CA GLY A 48 1.90 0.02 -5.74
C GLY A 48 2.57 0.67 -4.53
N ALA A 49 2.88 1.96 -4.57
CA ALA A 49 3.36 2.70 -3.40
C ALA A 49 2.22 3.28 -2.55
N GLY A 50 0.96 3.11 -2.99
CA GLY A 50 -0.24 3.48 -2.24
C GLY A 50 -0.63 2.47 -1.15
N PHE A 51 -1.75 2.73 -0.49
CA PHE A 51 -2.27 1.94 0.63
C PHE A 51 -2.52 0.46 0.30
N ILE A 52 -3.52 0.14 -0.53
CA ILE A 52 -3.86 -1.26 -0.89
C ILE A 52 -2.74 -1.88 -1.74
N GLY A 53 -2.20 -1.10 -2.69
CA GLY A 53 -1.17 -1.53 -3.62
C GLY A 53 0.08 -2.06 -2.93
N SER A 54 0.58 -1.39 -1.90
CA SER A 54 1.80 -1.81 -1.21
C SER A 54 1.65 -3.11 -0.42
N VAL A 55 0.48 -3.36 0.16
CA VAL A 55 0.17 -4.63 0.83
C VAL A 55 0.13 -5.77 -0.19
N LEU A 56 -0.49 -5.52 -1.36
CA LEU A 56 -0.50 -6.49 -2.45
C LEU A 56 0.90 -6.75 -3.03
N VAL A 57 1.69 -5.70 -3.26
CA VAL A 57 3.10 -5.83 -3.70
C VAL A 57 3.87 -6.71 -2.73
N ARG A 58 3.78 -6.44 -1.42
CA ARG A 58 4.47 -7.23 -0.40
C ARG A 58 4.07 -8.70 -0.45
N LYS A 59 2.77 -8.96 -0.58
CA LYS A 59 2.26 -10.31 -0.69
C LYS A 59 2.79 -11.02 -1.95
N LEU A 60 2.74 -10.36 -3.10
CA LEU A 60 3.14 -10.95 -4.37
C LEU A 60 4.65 -11.23 -4.44
N VAL A 61 5.48 -10.27 -4.01
CA VAL A 61 6.95 -10.39 -4.03
C VAL A 61 7.42 -11.53 -3.12
N LEU A 62 6.82 -11.68 -1.94
CA LEU A 62 7.23 -12.68 -0.96
C LEU A 62 6.68 -14.08 -1.24
N ASN A 63 5.45 -14.19 -1.72
CA ASN A 63 4.79 -15.49 -1.90
C ASN A 63 5.06 -16.12 -3.27
N TYR A 64 5.42 -15.32 -4.28
CA TYR A 64 5.66 -15.78 -5.64
C TYR A 64 7.05 -15.31 -6.11
N PRO A 65 8.14 -15.90 -5.58
CA PRO A 65 9.50 -15.56 -5.96
C PRO A 65 9.78 -15.79 -7.45
N GLU A 66 8.97 -16.61 -8.12
CA GLU A 66 9.00 -16.86 -9.56
C GLU A 66 8.27 -15.81 -10.42
N TYR A 67 7.61 -14.82 -9.80
CA TYR A 67 6.95 -13.72 -10.53
C TYR A 67 7.83 -12.48 -10.54
N LEU A 68 7.95 -11.82 -11.69
CA LEU A 68 8.49 -10.46 -11.74
C LEU A 68 7.37 -9.46 -11.45
N ILE A 69 7.53 -8.65 -10.40
CA ILE A 69 6.62 -7.58 -10.00
C ILE A 69 7.26 -6.24 -10.35
N VAL A 70 6.70 -5.55 -11.33
CA VAL A 70 7.10 -4.20 -11.74
C VAL A 70 6.05 -3.22 -11.24
N VAL A 71 6.44 -2.39 -10.29
CA VAL A 71 5.57 -1.35 -9.72
C VAL A 71 5.76 -0.05 -10.49
N VAL A 72 4.66 0.54 -10.95
CA VAL A 72 4.61 1.91 -11.46
C VAL A 72 3.78 2.77 -10.52
N ASP A 73 4.37 3.85 -10.01
CA ASP A 73 3.66 4.82 -9.17
C ASP A 73 4.19 6.23 -9.42
N LYS A 74 3.30 7.22 -9.42
CA LYS A 74 3.67 8.64 -9.59
C LYS A 74 4.17 9.26 -8.28
N LEU A 75 4.03 8.56 -7.16
CA LEU A 75 4.30 9.08 -5.81
C LEU A 75 3.48 10.34 -5.51
N ASP A 76 2.18 10.27 -5.84
CA ASP A 76 1.21 11.32 -5.53
C ASP A 76 0.99 11.43 -4.00
N TYR A 77 0.18 12.39 -3.57
CA TYR A 77 0.03 12.80 -2.17
C TYR A 77 -0.30 11.66 -1.18
N CYS A 78 -0.96 10.58 -1.63
CA CYS A 78 -1.33 9.43 -0.80
C CYS A 78 -0.41 8.21 -0.94
N SER A 79 0.65 8.31 -1.74
CA SER A 79 1.67 7.29 -1.95
C SER A 79 2.93 7.59 -1.13
N SER A 80 3.68 6.57 -0.75
CA SER A 80 4.96 6.74 -0.04
C SER A 80 5.89 5.59 -0.33
N LEU A 81 7.16 5.89 -0.65
CA LEU A 81 8.20 4.86 -0.79
C LEU A 81 8.45 4.10 0.51
N ASN A 82 8.10 4.67 1.67
CA ASN A 82 8.17 3.93 2.95
C ASN A 82 7.31 2.67 2.92
N ASN A 83 6.20 2.67 2.17
CA ASN A 83 5.35 1.48 1.98
C ASN A 83 6.09 0.32 1.29
N LEU A 84 7.09 0.64 0.47
CA LEU A 84 7.91 -0.29 -0.31
C LEU A 84 9.34 -0.45 0.23
N ARG A 85 9.69 0.26 1.32
CA ARG A 85 11.04 0.31 1.91
C ARG A 85 11.72 -1.06 2.04
N PRO A 86 11.04 -2.15 2.47
CA PRO A 86 11.69 -3.46 2.59
C PRO A 86 12.24 -4.04 1.27
N PHE A 87 11.75 -3.58 0.12
CA PHE A 87 12.22 -4.02 -1.20
C PHE A 87 13.16 -3.03 -1.88
N LEU A 88 13.29 -1.82 -1.34
CA LEU A 88 14.07 -0.73 -1.91
C LEU A 88 15.38 -0.48 -1.15
N ALA A 89 15.36 -0.64 0.18
CA ALA A 89 16.51 -0.42 1.04
C ALA A 89 17.55 -1.52 0.85
N LEU A 90 18.80 -1.14 0.54
CA LEU A 90 19.95 -2.00 0.79
C LEU A 90 20.20 -1.97 2.30
N LEU A 91 20.01 -3.11 2.97
CA LEU A 91 20.37 -3.25 4.37
C LEU A 91 21.80 -3.79 4.45
N ASN A 92 22.64 -3.21 5.31
CA ASN A 92 23.92 -3.84 5.65
C ASN A 92 23.70 -5.12 6.48
N GLU A 93 24.79 -5.84 6.79
CA GLU A 93 24.76 -7.05 7.62
C GLU A 93 24.21 -6.84 9.05
N HIS A 94 24.01 -5.58 9.44
CA HIS A 94 23.42 -5.17 10.72
C HIS A 94 21.98 -4.63 10.60
N GLY A 95 21.36 -4.72 9.42
CA GLY A 95 19.97 -4.29 9.22
C GLY A 95 19.77 -2.77 9.10
N GLU A 96 20.84 -2.00 8.92
CA GLU A 96 20.77 -0.55 8.74
C GLU A 96 20.75 -0.18 7.24
N GLU A 97 20.03 0.89 6.89
CA GLU A 97 20.02 1.39 5.51
C GLU A 97 21.40 1.86 5.07
N ILE A 98 21.89 1.32 3.96
CA ILE A 98 23.10 1.80 3.31
C ILE A 98 22.72 3.02 2.47
N ASP A 99 23.23 4.19 2.85
CA ASP A 99 23.11 5.40 2.05
C ASP A 99 23.99 5.29 0.79
N GLN A 100 23.36 5.26 -0.39
CA GLN A 100 24.03 5.13 -1.68
C GLN A 100 24.95 6.32 -2.01
N GLY A 101 24.92 7.41 -1.22
CA GLY A 101 25.78 8.58 -1.37
C GLY A 101 27.24 8.45 -0.89
N THR A 102 27.64 7.33 -0.28
CA THR A 102 28.95 7.24 0.41
C THR A 102 30.02 6.43 -0.34
N ILE A 103 29.79 6.08 -1.61
CA ILE A 103 30.82 5.47 -2.47
C ILE A 103 31.39 6.53 -3.41
N SER A 104 32.13 7.50 -2.86
CA SER A 104 33.29 8.12 -3.54
C SER A 104 34.05 9.04 -2.58
N SER A 105 35.38 9.00 -2.72
CA SER A 105 36.41 9.84 -2.07
C SER A 105 36.84 9.47 -0.63
N SER A 106 37.81 8.57 -0.55
CA SER A 106 38.88 8.69 0.44
C SER A 106 40.21 9.00 -0.26
N SER A 107 40.98 9.89 0.37
CA SER A 107 42.33 10.40 0.06
C SER A 107 42.47 11.58 -0.91
N LEU A 108 42.60 12.79 -0.34
CA LEU A 108 43.77 13.66 -0.55
C LEU A 108 43.92 14.64 0.63
N SER A 109 45.17 14.96 0.91
CA SER A 109 45.79 15.39 2.17
C SER A 109 45.62 16.86 2.58
N SER A 110 45.76 17.10 3.89
CA SER A 110 45.81 18.38 4.65
C SER A 110 47.00 19.31 4.29
N PRO A 111 47.10 20.53 4.87
CA PRO A 111 47.81 20.71 6.16
C PRO A 111 47.19 21.80 7.09
N SER A 112 47.03 21.58 8.40
CA SER A 112 47.92 21.99 9.53
C SER A 112 46.96 22.35 10.70
N THR A 113 47.18 22.18 12.00
CA THR A 113 48.38 22.29 12.85
C THR A 113 48.08 21.70 14.26
N THR A 114 49.13 21.19 14.94
CA THR A 114 49.31 21.07 16.43
C THR A 114 48.42 20.05 17.20
N THR A 115 48.89 19.12 18.06
CA THR A 115 50.17 18.92 18.76
C THR A 115 50.22 17.50 19.40
N THR A 116 51.44 16.97 19.57
CA THR A 116 51.96 16.08 20.64
C THR A 116 51.67 14.55 20.67
N THR A 117 52.78 13.79 20.50
CA THR A 117 53.27 12.62 21.29
C THR A 117 52.52 11.28 21.20
N THR A 118 53.12 10.08 21.05
CA THR A 118 54.51 9.58 20.97
C THR A 118 54.47 8.13 20.43
N THR A 119 55.49 7.72 19.67
CA THR A 119 56.13 6.37 19.56
C THR A 119 55.29 5.08 19.75
N THR A 120 55.36 4.06 18.90
CA THR A 120 56.58 3.30 18.52
C THR A 120 56.36 2.44 17.27
N THR A 121 57.43 2.38 16.48
CA THR A 121 57.85 1.48 15.39
C THR A 121 57.54 -0.02 15.52
N THR A 122 57.18 -0.67 14.40
CA THR A 122 57.99 -1.74 13.77
C THR A 122 57.57 -1.99 12.32
N GLU A 123 58.55 -1.89 11.42
CA GLU A 123 58.62 -2.36 10.01
C GLU A 123 58.50 -3.92 9.96
N ILE A 124 58.32 -4.68 8.87
CA ILE A 124 59.01 -4.77 7.54
C ILE A 124 58.15 -5.70 6.60
N PRO A 125 58.55 -6.13 5.36
CA PRO A 125 58.13 -5.59 4.06
C PRO A 125 57.50 -6.59 3.06
N TRP A 126 56.98 -6.01 1.97
CA TRP A 126 56.79 -6.49 0.59
C TRP A 126 57.45 -7.80 0.13
N THR A 127 56.69 -8.60 -0.64
CA THR A 127 57.15 -9.22 -1.90
C THR A 127 56.04 -9.29 -2.96
N GLN A 128 56.44 -9.01 -4.20
CA GLN A 128 55.66 -8.94 -5.44
C GLN A 128 55.43 -10.33 -6.07
N SER A 129 54.31 -10.48 -6.79
CA SER A 129 54.22 -11.08 -8.14
C SER A 129 52.79 -10.84 -8.65
N SER A 130 52.57 -9.83 -9.51
CA SER A 130 52.51 -9.96 -10.97
C SER A 130 51.45 -10.96 -11.44
N ASP A 131 50.28 -10.44 -11.83
CA ASP A 131 49.86 -10.56 -13.23
C ASP A 131 48.83 -9.49 -13.61
N THR A 132 49.02 -9.05 -14.83
CA THR A 132 48.48 -7.91 -15.56
C THR A 132 46.99 -8.03 -15.89
N LEU A 133 46.26 -6.90 -15.86
CA LEU A 133 45.41 -6.42 -16.97
C LEU A 133 45.11 -4.92 -16.74
N ASN A 134 45.41 -4.12 -17.77
CA ASN A 134 45.32 -2.65 -17.77
C ASN A 134 43.88 -2.16 -18.08
N PRO A 135 43.61 -0.86 -17.84
CA PRO A 135 42.28 -0.27 -17.70
C PRO A 135 41.72 0.26 -19.03
N SER A 136 40.39 0.29 -19.12
CA SER A 136 39.64 1.19 -20.00
C SER A 136 38.37 1.55 -19.24
N ASP A 137 38.32 2.76 -18.70
CA ASP A 137 37.47 3.82 -19.25
C ASP A 137 36.00 3.37 -19.31
N ASP A 138 35.27 3.65 -18.23
CA ASP A 138 33.86 4.02 -18.29
C ASP A 138 33.59 4.96 -17.11
N ASN A 139 33.90 6.24 -17.34
CA ASN A 139 33.21 7.33 -16.67
C ASN A 139 31.76 7.28 -17.14
N ASP A 140 30.91 6.53 -16.45
CA ASP A 140 29.47 6.51 -16.71
C ASP A 140 28.91 7.84 -16.20
N GLU A 141 28.92 8.82 -17.10
CA GLU A 141 28.27 10.10 -17.02
C GLU A 141 26.78 9.90 -16.69
N PHE A 142 26.27 10.64 -15.70
CA PHE A 142 24.89 10.61 -15.25
C PHE A 142 23.90 10.77 -16.44
N ASP A 143 23.20 9.69 -16.83
CA ASP A 143 22.13 9.72 -17.84
C ASP A 143 20.76 9.90 -17.16
N PRO A 144 20.12 11.09 -17.25
CA PRO A 144 18.81 11.36 -16.66
C PRO A 144 17.64 10.58 -17.30
N ARG A 145 17.89 9.74 -18.33
CA ARG A 145 16.89 8.83 -18.93
C ARG A 145 16.89 7.43 -18.31
N LYS A 146 17.91 7.06 -17.51
CA LYS A 146 17.88 5.88 -16.64
C LYS A 146 17.18 6.26 -15.33
N GLY A 147 15.86 6.40 -15.35
CA GLY A 147 15.08 6.81 -14.20
C GLY A 147 15.25 5.85 -13.01
N ASN A 148 15.85 6.34 -11.91
CA ASN A 148 15.71 5.91 -10.51
C ASN A 148 15.35 4.41 -10.23
N THR A 149 15.96 3.45 -10.93
CA THR A 149 15.69 2.02 -10.72
C THR A 149 16.30 1.59 -9.39
N ARG A 150 15.46 1.34 -8.39
CA ARG A 150 15.87 0.84 -7.08
C ARG A 150 15.51 -0.64 -6.98
N SER A 151 16.48 -1.52 -7.19
CA SER A 151 16.32 -2.96 -7.02
C SER A 151 17.21 -3.46 -5.87
N ASN A 152 16.63 -4.08 -4.86
CA ASN A 152 17.37 -4.77 -3.81
C ASN A 152 17.74 -6.19 -4.32
N PRO A 153 19.03 -6.59 -4.31
CA PRO A 153 19.47 -7.93 -4.73
C PRO A 153 18.79 -9.08 -3.97
N LEU A 154 18.30 -8.85 -2.75
CA LEU A 154 17.53 -9.83 -1.97
C LEU A 154 16.15 -10.11 -2.56
N TYR A 155 15.60 -9.18 -3.34
CA TYR A 155 14.31 -9.27 -4.00
C TYR A 155 14.48 -9.03 -5.50
N PRO A 156 15.19 -9.94 -6.21
CA PRO A 156 15.49 -9.76 -7.64
C PRO A 156 14.24 -9.86 -8.52
N ASN A 157 13.11 -10.21 -7.92
CA ASN A 157 11.79 -10.36 -8.54
C ASN A 157 10.92 -9.10 -8.37
N PHE A 158 11.48 -8.00 -7.85
CA PHE A 158 10.81 -6.72 -7.65
C PHE A 158 11.54 -5.58 -8.39
N MET A 159 10.76 -4.69 -9.00
CA MET A 159 11.24 -3.45 -9.62
C MET A 159 10.28 -2.31 -9.29
N PHE A 160 10.80 -1.12 -8.99
CA PHE A 160 10.02 0.11 -8.85
C PHE A 160 10.40 1.12 -9.93
N LEU A 161 9.38 1.69 -10.57
CA LEU A 161 9.49 2.74 -11.58
C LEU A 161 8.61 3.91 -11.16
N GLU A 162 9.23 5.08 -10.97
CA GLU A 162 8.49 6.31 -10.74
C GLU A 162 7.96 6.83 -12.08
N GLY A 163 6.64 6.97 -12.22
CA GLY A 163 6.04 7.38 -13.48
C GLY A 163 4.53 7.56 -13.45
N ASP A 164 4.03 8.33 -14.41
CA ASP A 164 2.60 8.61 -14.58
C ASP A 164 1.99 7.65 -15.62
N ILE A 165 0.90 6.99 -15.27
CA ILE A 165 0.21 6.06 -16.17
C ILE A 165 -0.45 6.77 -17.37
N THR A 166 -0.55 8.09 -17.35
CA THR A 166 -1.01 8.89 -18.50
C THR A 166 0.09 9.12 -19.54
N ASP A 167 1.36 8.83 -19.21
CA ASP A 167 2.47 8.86 -20.16
C ASP A 167 2.47 7.58 -21.02
N VAL A 168 1.97 7.73 -22.25
CA VAL A 168 1.87 6.63 -23.23
C VAL A 168 3.24 6.03 -23.54
N ALA A 169 4.26 6.85 -23.75
CA ALA A 169 5.57 6.36 -24.17
C ALA A 169 6.24 5.56 -23.05
N PHE A 170 6.15 6.06 -21.81
CA PHE A 170 6.66 5.38 -20.63
C PHE A 170 5.96 4.04 -20.37
N ILE A 171 4.63 3.98 -20.48
CA ILE A 171 3.89 2.73 -20.31
C ILE A 171 4.22 1.74 -21.44
N GLU A 172 4.30 2.18 -22.69
CA GLU A 172 4.67 1.31 -23.81
C GLU A 172 6.08 0.76 -23.67
N SER A 173 7.07 1.59 -23.29
CA SER A 173 8.44 1.11 -23.05
C SER A 173 8.49 0.11 -21.89
N THR A 174 7.75 0.38 -20.80
CA THR A 174 7.65 -0.52 -19.64
C THR A 174 7.08 -1.89 -20.03
N MET A 175 6.01 -1.91 -20.84
CA MET A 175 5.40 -3.16 -21.32
C MET A 175 6.39 -4.02 -22.12
N VAL A 176 7.17 -3.38 -23.00
CA VAL A 176 8.15 -4.05 -23.86
C VAL A 176 9.38 -4.51 -23.06
N GLU A 177 9.99 -3.62 -22.29
CA GLU A 177 11.23 -3.86 -21.56
C GLU A 177 11.10 -5.04 -20.59
N TYR A 178 10.03 -5.03 -19.79
CA TYR A 178 9.80 -6.05 -18.78
C TYR A 178 8.98 -7.23 -19.28
N ARG A 179 8.53 -7.19 -20.55
CA ARG A 179 7.68 -8.21 -21.20
C ARG A 179 6.42 -8.51 -20.36
N ILE A 180 5.72 -7.45 -20.00
CA ILE A 180 4.54 -7.52 -19.13
C ILE A 180 3.44 -8.33 -19.81
N ASN A 181 2.90 -9.32 -19.08
CA ASN A 181 1.77 -10.13 -19.52
C ASN A 181 0.54 -9.99 -18.60
N THR A 182 0.73 -9.43 -17.42
CA THR A 182 -0.35 -9.21 -16.44
C THR A 182 -0.33 -7.76 -15.99
N ILE A 183 -1.48 -7.09 -15.99
CA ILE A 183 -1.63 -5.75 -15.41
C ILE A 183 -2.58 -5.84 -14.23
N LEU A 184 -2.13 -5.36 -13.07
CA LEU A 184 -2.94 -5.10 -11.88
C LEU A 184 -3.06 -3.58 -11.71
N HIS A 185 -4.22 -3.02 -12.05
CA HIS A 185 -4.42 -1.58 -12.09
C HIS A 185 -5.10 -1.05 -10.81
N LEU A 186 -4.32 -0.45 -9.90
CA LEU A 186 -4.80 0.19 -8.67
C LEU A 186 -4.59 1.72 -8.65
N ALA A 187 -3.71 2.26 -9.51
CA ALA A 187 -3.46 3.70 -9.58
C ALA A 187 -4.75 4.49 -9.84
N ALA A 188 -5.06 5.44 -8.95
CA ALA A 188 -6.21 6.32 -9.07
C ALA A 188 -6.06 7.52 -8.12
N GLN A 189 -6.71 8.63 -8.46
CA GLN A 189 -7.13 9.64 -7.51
C GLN A 189 -8.39 9.15 -6.78
N THR A 190 -8.38 9.15 -5.45
CA THR A 190 -9.37 8.39 -4.64
C THR A 190 -10.17 9.20 -3.63
N HIS A 191 -9.81 10.46 -3.36
CA HIS A 191 -10.52 11.23 -2.32
C HIS A 191 -11.78 11.91 -2.86
N VAL A 192 -12.96 11.39 -2.49
CA VAL A 192 -14.26 11.94 -2.88
C VAL A 192 -14.34 13.45 -2.68
N ASP A 193 -13.93 13.96 -1.52
CA ASP A 193 -14.09 15.41 -1.25
C ASP A 193 -13.20 16.28 -2.15
N LYS A 194 -12.00 15.81 -2.52
CA LYS A 194 -11.12 16.53 -3.47
C LYS A 194 -11.73 16.53 -4.87
N SER A 195 -12.45 15.46 -5.23
CA SER A 195 -13.07 15.32 -6.54
C SER A 195 -14.13 16.38 -6.85
N PHE A 196 -14.78 16.98 -5.83
CA PHE A 196 -15.72 18.08 -6.05
C PHE A 196 -15.02 19.36 -6.51
N GLY A 197 -13.77 19.61 -6.07
CA GLY A 197 -12.99 20.78 -6.46
C GLY A 197 -12.06 20.55 -7.66
N GLN A 198 -11.65 19.30 -7.92
CA GLN A 198 -10.62 18.92 -8.89
C GLN A 198 -11.08 17.81 -9.86
N SER A 199 -12.37 17.78 -10.23
CA SER A 199 -12.98 16.69 -11.01
C SER A 199 -12.30 16.36 -12.36
N ILE A 200 -11.68 17.35 -13.01
CA ILE A 200 -10.94 17.15 -14.26
C ILE A 200 -9.68 16.31 -14.05
N GLU A 201 -8.95 16.55 -12.95
CA GLU A 201 -7.76 15.77 -12.60
C GLU A 201 -8.12 14.30 -12.34
N PHE A 202 -9.26 14.05 -11.67
CA PHE A 202 -9.79 12.70 -11.49
C PHE A 202 -10.10 12.03 -12.84
N THR A 203 -10.60 12.79 -13.81
CA THR A 203 -10.82 12.26 -15.17
C THR A 203 -9.49 11.91 -15.84
N GLN A 204 -8.50 12.78 -15.77
CA GLN A 204 -7.18 12.51 -16.33
C GLN A 204 -6.54 11.25 -15.72
N ASN A 205 -6.52 11.15 -14.39
CA ASN A 205 -5.84 10.05 -13.72
C ASN A 205 -6.63 8.74 -13.82
N ASN A 206 -7.93 8.75 -13.53
CA ASN A 206 -8.71 7.52 -13.43
C ASN A 206 -9.19 7.03 -14.80
N VAL A 207 -9.54 7.94 -15.71
CA VAL A 207 -10.18 7.61 -17.00
C VAL A 207 -9.14 7.51 -18.11
N LEU A 208 -8.36 8.58 -18.34
CA LEU A 208 -7.29 8.56 -19.36
C LEU A 208 -6.18 7.57 -18.97
N GLY A 209 -5.72 7.54 -17.72
CA GLY A 209 -4.72 6.58 -17.26
C GLY A 209 -5.13 5.12 -17.50
N THR A 210 -6.38 4.75 -17.19
CA THR A 210 -6.93 3.41 -17.50
C THR A 210 -6.89 3.14 -19.01
N HIS A 211 -7.28 4.12 -19.83
CA HIS A 211 -7.32 3.97 -21.28
C HIS A 211 -5.92 3.77 -21.88
N VAL A 212 -4.90 4.47 -21.39
CA VAL A 212 -3.49 4.26 -21.79
C VAL A 212 -3.06 2.83 -21.52
N LEU A 213 -3.34 2.29 -20.32
CA LEU A 213 -3.03 0.91 -19.96
C LEU A 213 -3.78 -0.11 -20.83
N LEU A 214 -5.04 0.16 -21.18
CA LEU A 214 -5.84 -0.69 -22.06
C LEU A 214 -5.29 -0.72 -23.50
N GLU A 215 -4.87 0.43 -24.03
CA GLU A 215 -4.22 0.49 -25.35
C GLU A 215 -2.87 -0.23 -25.36
N ALA A 216 -2.07 -0.06 -24.30
CA ALA A 216 -0.82 -0.78 -24.13
C ALA A 216 -1.06 -2.30 -24.05
N ALA A 217 -2.04 -2.74 -23.26
CA ALA A 217 -2.46 -4.15 -23.21
C ALA A 217 -2.90 -4.65 -24.59
N ARG A 218 -3.70 -3.88 -25.33
CA ARG A 218 -4.15 -4.23 -26.69
C ARG A 218 -3.01 -4.42 -27.68
N LYS A 219 -1.94 -3.64 -27.56
CA LYS A 219 -0.75 -3.73 -28.42
C LYS A 219 0.18 -4.87 -28.04
N HIS A 220 0.32 -5.17 -26.75
CA HIS A 220 1.38 -6.04 -26.24
C HIS A 220 0.91 -7.41 -25.73
N PHE A 221 -0.35 -7.56 -25.33
CA PHE A 221 -0.88 -8.87 -24.96
C PHE A 221 -0.97 -9.76 -26.19
N VAL A 222 -0.37 -10.95 -26.09
CA VAL A 222 -0.45 -11.98 -27.13
C VAL A 222 -1.92 -12.37 -27.41
N PRO A 223 -2.41 -12.23 -28.65
CA PRO A 223 -3.79 -12.55 -28.98
C PRO A 223 -4.13 -14.02 -28.79
N SER A 224 -5.24 -14.32 -28.11
CA SER A 224 -5.75 -15.69 -27.97
C SER A 224 -6.09 -16.36 -29.30
N SER A 225 -6.26 -15.62 -30.40
CA SER A 225 -6.54 -16.16 -31.73
C SER A 225 -5.33 -16.81 -32.43
N GLN A 226 -4.09 -16.56 -31.96
CA GLN A 226 -2.94 -17.36 -32.37
C GLN A 226 -2.91 -18.75 -31.69
N LYS A 227 -3.88 -19.05 -30.80
CA LYS A 227 -4.00 -20.33 -30.07
C LYS A 227 -4.79 -21.42 -30.83
N ALA A 228 -5.41 -21.12 -31.98
CA ALA A 228 -6.39 -22.03 -32.61
C ALA A 228 -6.23 -22.31 -34.13
N GLY A 229 -5.04 -22.13 -34.72
CA GLY A 229 -4.73 -22.63 -36.08
C GLY A 229 -3.28 -23.11 -36.09
N GLY A 230 -2.95 -24.39 -36.24
CA GLY A 230 -3.39 -25.28 -37.31
C GLY A 230 -2.17 -25.55 -38.18
N LYS A 231 -1.68 -26.79 -38.18
CA LYS A 231 -0.80 -27.28 -39.25
C LYS A 231 -1.47 -26.93 -40.58
N ASN A 232 -0.81 -26.13 -41.41
CA ASN A 232 -1.06 -25.81 -42.83
C ASN A 232 -1.24 -24.30 -43.07
N GLY A 233 -0.18 -23.67 -43.60
CA GLY A 233 -0.23 -22.32 -44.14
C GLY A 233 1.10 -21.60 -44.00
N GLN A 234 1.85 -21.50 -45.09
CA GLN A 234 3.08 -20.71 -45.18
C GLN A 234 2.76 -19.23 -44.93
N GLY A 235 3.08 -18.75 -43.73
CA GLY A 235 3.02 -17.34 -43.36
C GLY A 235 3.85 -17.14 -42.09
N GLN A 236 4.99 -16.47 -42.22
CA GLN A 236 5.92 -16.22 -41.11
C GLN A 236 5.30 -15.22 -40.12
N GLY A 237 4.56 -15.72 -39.13
CA GLY A 237 4.25 -15.02 -37.89
C GLY A 237 4.91 -15.78 -36.75
N GLN A 238 5.99 -15.26 -36.17
CA GLN A 238 6.65 -15.88 -35.02
C GLN A 238 5.72 -15.83 -33.81
N ALA A 239 5.14 -16.98 -33.43
CA ALA A 239 4.54 -17.15 -32.12
C ALA A 239 5.63 -16.95 -31.06
N HIS A 240 5.50 -15.94 -30.21
CA HIS A 240 6.36 -15.77 -29.03
C HIS A 240 6.03 -16.89 -28.02
N ARG A 241 6.75 -18.00 -28.16
CA ARG A 241 6.84 -19.06 -27.15
C ARG A 241 7.97 -18.69 -26.20
N ASN A 242 7.76 -18.81 -24.89
CA ASN A 242 8.89 -18.89 -23.97
C ASN A 242 9.68 -20.17 -24.30
N GLY A 243 10.98 -20.18 -24.00
CA GLY A 243 11.91 -21.27 -24.34
C GLY A 243 11.49 -22.66 -23.84
N ASP A 244 10.50 -22.74 -22.95
CA ASP A 244 10.06 -23.95 -22.26
C ASP A 244 8.68 -24.48 -22.73
N GLY A 245 8.02 -23.86 -23.72
CA GLY A 245 6.78 -24.38 -24.30
C GLY A 245 5.48 -24.09 -23.52
N ASP A 246 5.55 -23.41 -22.37
CA ASP A 246 4.38 -22.99 -21.60
C ASP A 246 3.67 -21.76 -22.20
N GLU A 247 2.34 -21.80 -22.23
CA GLU A 247 1.48 -20.71 -22.69
C GLU A 247 1.52 -19.52 -21.72
N VAL A 248 1.85 -18.33 -22.23
CA VAL A 248 1.77 -17.09 -21.45
C VAL A 248 0.31 -16.63 -21.39
N GLU A 249 -0.30 -16.77 -20.23
CA GLU A 249 -1.65 -16.27 -19.97
C GLU A 249 -1.63 -14.76 -19.69
N ASN A 250 -2.32 -13.98 -20.53
CA ASN A 250 -2.46 -12.54 -20.31
C ASN A 250 -3.65 -12.22 -19.40
N ARG A 251 -3.52 -11.22 -18.52
CA ARG A 251 -4.61 -10.77 -17.62
C ARG A 251 -4.56 -9.25 -17.40
N PHE A 252 -5.73 -8.60 -17.35
CA PHE A 252 -5.89 -7.20 -16.96
C PHE A 252 -6.89 -7.12 -15.82
N VAL A 253 -6.42 -6.94 -14.58
CA VAL A 253 -7.30 -6.78 -13.42
C VAL A 253 -7.46 -5.29 -13.12
N PHE A 254 -8.69 -4.80 -13.25
CA PHE A 254 -9.06 -3.43 -12.94
C PHE A 254 -9.66 -3.35 -11.53
N VAL A 255 -8.98 -2.64 -10.63
CA VAL A 255 -9.48 -2.45 -9.25
C VAL A 255 -10.37 -1.22 -9.19
N SER A 256 -11.66 -1.46 -9.00
CA SER A 256 -12.72 -0.46 -8.85
C SER A 256 -13.27 -0.44 -7.41
N THR A 257 -14.41 0.20 -7.21
CA THR A 257 -15.01 0.49 -5.91
C THR A 257 -16.50 0.18 -5.93
N ASP A 258 -17.10 -0.12 -4.79
CA ASP A 258 -18.55 -0.26 -4.65
C ASP A 258 -19.33 1.06 -4.90
N GLU A 259 -18.72 2.22 -4.70
CA GLU A 259 -19.35 3.54 -4.97
C GLU A 259 -19.86 3.70 -6.42
N VAL A 260 -19.41 2.86 -7.36
CA VAL A 260 -19.92 2.85 -8.74
C VAL A 260 -21.39 2.42 -8.81
N TYR A 261 -21.89 1.68 -7.81
CA TYR A 261 -23.30 1.31 -7.69
C TYR A 261 -24.17 2.47 -7.19
N GLY A 262 -23.56 3.50 -6.58
CA GLY A 262 -24.29 4.54 -5.84
C GLY A 262 -24.85 4.05 -4.51
N GLU A 263 -25.85 4.76 -4.00
CA GLU A 263 -26.49 4.45 -2.72
C GLU A 263 -27.26 3.12 -2.74
N CYS A 264 -26.86 2.17 -1.89
CA CYS A 264 -27.65 0.96 -1.64
C CYS A 264 -28.67 1.27 -0.50
N ARG A 265 -29.96 1.46 -0.83
CA ARG A 265 -31.00 1.88 0.15
C ARG A 265 -31.12 0.92 1.33
N LEU A 266 -31.37 1.48 2.53
CA LEU A 266 -31.65 0.69 3.74
C LEU A 266 -32.82 -0.30 3.51
N GLY A 267 -32.61 -1.55 3.91
CA GLY A 267 -33.59 -2.63 3.75
C GLY A 267 -33.65 -3.26 2.36
N GLN A 268 -32.82 -2.82 1.40
CA GLN A 268 -32.62 -3.51 0.13
C GLN A 268 -31.49 -4.56 0.24
N PRO A 269 -31.52 -5.63 -0.59
CA PRO A 269 -30.40 -6.55 -0.70
C PRO A 269 -29.11 -5.83 -1.07
N ASP A 270 -27.98 -6.38 -0.63
CA ASP A 270 -26.66 -5.86 -0.99
C ASP A 270 -26.42 -5.94 -2.50
N CYS A 271 -25.64 -4.97 -2.98
CA CYS A 271 -25.45 -4.75 -4.40
C CYS A 271 -24.62 -5.91 -5.02
N LYS A 272 -25.18 -6.59 -6.04
CA LYS A 272 -24.55 -7.70 -6.78
C LYS A 272 -23.78 -7.21 -8.00
N GLU A 273 -22.94 -8.07 -8.58
CA GLU A 273 -22.06 -7.69 -9.70
C GLU A 273 -22.79 -7.25 -10.98
N ASP A 274 -24.03 -7.70 -11.18
CA ASP A 274 -24.93 -7.30 -12.26
C ASP A 274 -25.72 -6.02 -11.95
N GLY A 275 -25.51 -5.42 -10.78
CA GLY A 275 -26.09 -4.15 -10.37
C GLY A 275 -25.76 -3.02 -11.34
N LEU A 276 -26.73 -2.12 -11.53
CA LEU A 276 -26.56 -0.94 -12.38
C LEU A 276 -25.48 -0.01 -11.81
N LEU A 277 -24.62 0.50 -12.67
CA LEU A 277 -23.70 1.57 -12.31
C LEU A 277 -24.48 2.89 -12.21
N ALA A 278 -24.59 3.44 -11.00
CA ALA A 278 -25.31 4.68 -10.70
C ALA A 278 -24.46 5.58 -9.78
N PRO A 279 -23.24 5.97 -10.21
CA PRO A 279 -22.33 6.75 -9.38
C PRO A 279 -22.94 8.11 -9.01
N SER A 280 -22.68 8.53 -7.77
CA SER A 280 -23.31 9.70 -7.15
C SER A 280 -22.38 10.91 -7.00
N ASN A 281 -21.08 10.73 -7.23
CA ASN A 281 -20.06 11.74 -7.00
C ASN A 281 -18.99 11.72 -8.13
N PRO A 282 -18.20 12.80 -8.32
CA PRO A 282 -17.24 12.86 -9.42
C PRO A 282 -16.20 11.73 -9.41
N TYR A 283 -15.68 11.36 -8.23
CA TYR A 283 -14.76 10.22 -8.09
C TYR A 283 -15.40 8.91 -8.58
N SER A 284 -16.55 8.52 -8.04
CA SER A 284 -17.22 7.27 -8.43
C SER A 284 -17.66 7.28 -9.90
N ALA A 285 -18.03 8.44 -10.44
CA ALA A 285 -18.33 8.61 -11.85
C ALA A 285 -17.11 8.33 -12.74
N THR A 286 -15.92 8.79 -12.35
CA THR A 286 -14.69 8.47 -13.11
C THR A 286 -14.33 6.99 -13.04
N LYS A 287 -14.55 6.31 -11.91
CA LYS A 287 -14.34 4.86 -11.79
C LYS A 287 -15.34 4.07 -12.65
N ALA A 288 -16.62 4.44 -12.64
CA ALA A 288 -17.63 3.84 -13.50
C ALA A 288 -17.34 4.08 -15.00
N ALA A 289 -16.87 5.28 -15.38
CA ALA A 289 -16.46 5.57 -16.76
C ALA A 289 -15.27 4.70 -17.20
N ALA A 290 -14.28 4.50 -16.33
CA ALA A 290 -13.17 3.60 -16.58
C ALA A 290 -13.62 2.14 -16.71
N GLU A 291 -14.55 1.65 -15.87
CA GLU A 291 -15.15 0.31 -16.03
C GLU A 291 -15.82 0.13 -17.39
N CYS A 292 -16.61 1.12 -17.84
CA CYS A 292 -17.23 1.08 -19.16
C CYS A 292 -16.20 0.91 -20.28
N MET A 293 -15.04 1.57 -20.17
CA MET A 293 -13.93 1.39 -21.12
C MET A 293 -13.32 0.00 -21.04
N VAL A 294 -12.99 -0.48 -19.83
CA VAL A 294 -12.44 -1.84 -19.62
C VAL A 294 -13.36 -2.90 -20.24
N GLN A 295 -14.67 -2.80 -20.01
CA GLN A 295 -15.65 -3.70 -20.59
C GLN A 295 -15.74 -3.58 -22.12
N ALA A 296 -15.73 -2.35 -22.66
CA ALA A 296 -15.76 -2.12 -24.10
C ALA A 296 -14.52 -2.72 -24.79
N TYR A 297 -13.35 -2.62 -24.16
CA TYR A 297 -12.10 -3.20 -24.66
C TYR A 297 -12.12 -4.73 -24.66
N HIS A 298 -12.68 -5.34 -23.61
CA HIS A 298 -12.90 -6.78 -23.62
C HIS A 298 -13.86 -7.21 -24.73
N LYS A 299 -14.99 -6.51 -24.89
CA LYS A 299 -15.98 -6.85 -25.94
C LYS A 299 -15.40 -6.72 -27.35
N SER A 300 -14.69 -5.61 -27.61
CA SER A 300 -14.22 -5.22 -28.94
C SER A 300 -12.90 -5.87 -29.34
N PHE A 301 -11.96 -5.97 -28.40
CA PHE A 301 -10.58 -6.41 -28.67
C PHE A 301 -10.19 -7.70 -27.95
N LYS A 302 -11.10 -8.30 -27.17
CA LYS A 302 -10.88 -9.55 -26.40
C LYS A 302 -9.71 -9.45 -25.42
N ILE A 303 -9.45 -8.25 -24.89
CA ILE A 303 -8.52 -8.07 -23.77
C ILE A 303 -9.02 -8.92 -22.58
N PRO A 304 -8.18 -9.75 -21.96
CA PRO A 304 -8.59 -10.64 -20.88
C PRO A 304 -8.73 -9.87 -19.57
N ILE A 305 -9.84 -9.15 -19.43
CA ILE A 305 -10.10 -8.31 -18.27
C ILE A 305 -10.70 -9.09 -17.11
N ILE A 306 -10.54 -8.57 -15.90
CA ILE A 306 -11.32 -8.88 -14.70
C ILE A 306 -11.56 -7.54 -13.98
N ILE A 307 -12.75 -7.30 -13.46
CA ILE A 307 -13.05 -6.09 -12.67
C ILE A 307 -13.31 -6.49 -11.22
N THR A 308 -12.80 -5.72 -10.26
CA THR A 308 -13.11 -5.92 -8.84
C THR A 308 -13.77 -4.67 -8.26
N ARG A 309 -14.73 -4.82 -7.36
CA ARG A 309 -15.39 -3.69 -6.67
C ARG A 309 -15.37 -3.97 -5.17
N SER A 310 -14.57 -3.23 -4.42
CA SER A 310 -14.43 -3.45 -2.97
C SER A 310 -15.23 -2.44 -2.15
N ASN A 311 -15.59 -2.83 -0.92
CA ASN A 311 -16.01 -1.90 0.12
C ASN A 311 -14.86 -0.99 0.59
N ASN A 312 -15.17 -0.08 1.52
CA ASN A 312 -14.19 0.77 2.18
C ASN A 312 -13.11 -0.07 2.89
N VAL A 313 -11.86 0.13 2.47
CA VAL A 313 -10.71 -0.56 3.05
C VAL A 313 -10.08 0.28 4.16
N TYR A 314 -9.65 -0.36 5.25
CA TYR A 314 -8.93 0.27 6.35
C TYR A 314 -7.75 -0.59 6.82
N GLY A 315 -6.76 0.03 7.46
CA GLY A 315 -5.58 -0.67 7.96
C GLY A 315 -4.28 0.14 7.95
N PRO A 316 -3.15 -0.54 8.24
CA PRO A 316 -1.79 -0.01 8.07
C PRO A 316 -1.54 0.66 6.71
N PHE A 317 -0.67 1.66 6.65
CA PHE A 317 -0.29 2.38 5.41
C PHE A 317 -1.39 3.26 4.77
N GLN A 318 -2.55 3.42 5.42
CA GLN A 318 -3.60 4.33 4.91
C GLN A 318 -3.25 5.80 5.18
N TYR A 319 -3.29 6.65 4.14
CA TYR A 319 -2.92 8.06 4.29
C TYR A 319 -3.82 8.80 5.32
N PRO A 320 -3.27 9.66 6.22
CA PRO A 320 -3.98 10.28 7.35
C PRO A 320 -5.14 11.24 7.04
N GLU A 321 -5.57 11.37 5.80
CA GLU A 321 -6.79 12.13 5.46
C GLU A 321 -8.07 11.29 5.59
N LYS A 322 -7.96 9.95 5.55
CA LYS A 322 -9.12 9.04 5.61
C LYS A 322 -9.62 8.89 7.06
N ILE A 323 -10.90 8.54 7.25
CA ILE A 323 -11.57 8.61 8.56
C ILE A 323 -10.86 7.84 9.70
N PHE A 324 -10.45 6.59 9.47
CA PHE A 324 -9.71 5.78 10.46
C PHE A 324 -8.40 6.45 10.88
N PRO A 325 -7.44 6.68 9.96
CA PRO A 325 -6.16 7.23 10.35
C PRO A 325 -6.29 8.68 10.83
N LYS A 326 -7.22 9.48 10.30
CA LYS A 326 -7.47 10.83 10.79
C LYS A 326 -7.89 10.83 12.26
N PHE A 327 -8.90 10.05 12.64
CA PHE A 327 -9.34 9.96 14.03
C PHE A 327 -8.26 9.39 14.95
N ILE A 328 -7.57 8.32 14.52
CA ILE A 328 -6.46 7.75 15.29
C ILE A 328 -5.37 8.80 15.53
N MET A 329 -4.99 9.56 14.51
CA MET A 329 -3.95 10.58 14.62
C MET A 329 -4.38 11.75 15.51
N HIS A 330 -5.63 12.23 15.42
CA HIS A 330 -6.14 13.26 16.32
C HIS A 330 -6.14 12.79 17.79
N LEU A 331 -6.56 11.54 18.04
CA LEU A 331 -6.66 11.00 19.40
C LEU A 331 -5.29 10.68 20.01
N LEU A 332 -4.37 10.10 19.22
CA LEU A 332 -3.02 9.77 19.69
C LEU A 332 -2.10 10.99 19.80
N TYR A 333 -2.25 11.95 18.88
CA TYR A 333 -1.35 13.08 18.74
C TYR A 333 -2.13 14.39 18.61
N PRO A 334 -2.71 14.90 19.71
CA PRO A 334 -3.54 16.10 19.68
C PRO A 334 -2.82 17.34 19.15
N ASP A 335 -1.50 17.42 19.23
CA ASP A 335 -0.72 18.55 18.66
C ASP A 335 -0.39 18.39 17.17
N SER A 336 -0.73 17.26 16.53
CA SER A 336 -0.28 16.94 15.16
C SER A 336 -0.86 17.85 14.07
N TYR A 337 -1.86 18.67 14.41
CA TYR A 337 -2.44 19.67 13.52
C TYR A 337 -1.92 21.10 13.78
N LYS A 338 -0.93 21.29 14.68
CA LYS A 338 -0.29 22.60 14.83
C LYS A 338 0.83 22.73 13.81
N THR A 339 0.94 23.88 13.16
CA THR A 339 2.08 24.18 12.28
C THR A 339 3.38 24.28 13.10
N ARG A 340 4.53 24.33 12.43
CA ARG A 340 5.83 24.59 13.08
C ARG A 340 5.88 25.91 13.86
N SER A 341 5.03 26.90 13.55
CA SER A 341 4.95 28.16 14.28
C SER A 341 4.06 28.07 15.52
N GLY A 342 3.48 26.91 15.82
CA GLY A 342 2.61 26.68 16.98
C GLY A 342 1.19 27.21 16.80
N SER A 343 0.86 27.81 15.65
CA SER A 343 -0.52 28.20 15.33
C SER A 343 -1.34 26.94 15.06
N GLY A 344 -2.38 26.73 15.87
CA GLY A 344 -3.37 25.67 15.63
C GLY A 344 -4.19 25.93 14.37
N LEU A 345 -4.85 24.90 13.87
CA LEU A 345 -5.84 25.07 12.82
C LEU A 345 -7.02 25.88 13.35
N THR A 346 -7.52 26.79 12.53
CA THR A 346 -8.75 27.52 12.80
C THR A 346 -9.91 26.89 12.04
N GLY A 347 -11.04 26.71 12.73
CA GLY A 347 -12.33 26.39 12.12
C GLY A 347 -12.82 27.55 11.24
N VAL A 348 -13.94 27.34 10.52
CA VAL A 348 -14.51 28.36 9.60
C VAL A 348 -14.78 29.68 10.31
N ASP A 349 -15.12 29.61 11.59
CA ASP A 349 -15.47 30.76 12.42
C ASP A 349 -14.24 31.47 13.02
N GLY A 350 -13.02 31.04 12.66
CA GLY A 350 -11.77 31.58 13.17
C GLY A 350 -11.38 31.09 14.57
N GLY A 351 -12.16 30.19 15.18
CA GLY A 351 -11.84 29.56 16.46
C GLY A 351 -10.84 28.41 16.32
N GLU A 352 -9.97 28.20 17.30
CA GLU A 352 -9.03 27.07 17.31
C GLU A 352 -9.76 25.72 17.38
N LEU A 353 -9.26 24.73 16.62
CA LEU A 353 -9.73 23.36 16.72
C LEU A 353 -9.43 22.77 18.09
N SER A 354 -10.38 22.01 18.63
CA SER A 354 -10.24 21.30 19.89
C SER A 354 -9.32 20.07 19.76
N GLU A 355 -8.37 19.97 20.68
CA GLU A 355 -7.35 18.90 20.73
C GLU A 355 -7.96 17.54 21.04
N GLY A 356 -7.60 16.50 20.28
CA GLY A 356 -8.04 15.13 20.58
C GLY A 356 -9.53 14.87 20.35
N HIS A 357 -10.13 15.54 19.35
CA HIS A 357 -11.52 15.36 18.95
C HIS A 357 -11.64 14.69 17.58
N CYS A 358 -12.73 13.94 17.38
CA CYS A 358 -13.14 13.36 16.11
C CYS A 358 -14.16 14.29 15.44
N TYR A 359 -13.80 14.85 14.29
CA TYR A 359 -14.68 15.74 13.52
C TYR A 359 -15.52 14.91 12.53
N ILE A 360 -16.85 14.95 12.67
CA ILE A 360 -17.78 14.10 11.92
C ILE A 360 -18.68 14.97 11.03
N HIS A 361 -18.80 14.60 9.74
CA HIS A 361 -19.65 15.31 8.79
C HIS A 361 -21.15 15.03 9.05
N GLY A 362 -21.95 16.09 9.00
CA GLY A 362 -23.41 15.99 9.10
C GLY A 362 -23.85 15.36 10.42
N SER A 363 -24.75 14.36 10.36
CA SER A 363 -25.23 13.64 11.54
C SER A 363 -24.34 12.49 12.01
N GLY A 364 -23.32 12.11 11.22
CA GLY A 364 -22.50 10.93 11.49
C GLY A 364 -23.19 9.57 11.29
N GLN A 365 -24.46 9.55 10.87
CA GLN A 365 -25.27 8.32 10.73
C GLN A 365 -25.00 7.55 9.41
N HIS A 366 -24.18 8.10 8.52
CA HIS A 366 -23.78 7.43 7.30
C HIS A 366 -23.00 6.15 7.65
N SER A 367 -23.43 5.01 7.10
CA SER A 367 -22.88 3.69 7.37
C SER A 367 -22.06 3.15 6.22
N ARG A 368 -21.00 2.42 6.55
CA ARG A 368 -20.14 1.74 5.58
C ARG A 368 -19.80 0.34 6.06
N THR A 369 -19.66 -0.57 5.12
CA THR A 369 -19.01 -1.85 5.37
C THR A 369 -17.49 -1.68 5.31
N TYR A 370 -16.78 -2.14 6.32
CA TYR A 370 -15.32 -1.99 6.40
C TYR A 370 -14.59 -3.31 6.19
N LEU A 371 -13.66 -3.30 5.23
CA LEU A 371 -12.81 -4.44 4.87
C LEU A 371 -11.37 -4.19 5.32
N TYR A 372 -10.77 -5.14 6.02
CA TYR A 372 -9.37 -5.00 6.43
C TYR A 372 -8.43 -5.14 5.22
N VAL A 373 -7.38 -4.31 5.14
CA VAL A 373 -6.50 -4.22 3.97
C VAL A 373 -5.82 -5.54 3.58
N ALA A 374 -5.48 -6.39 4.56
CA ALA A 374 -4.88 -7.69 4.25
C ALA A 374 -5.89 -8.62 3.54
N ASP A 375 -7.18 -8.55 3.90
CA ASP A 375 -8.23 -9.33 3.26
C ASP A 375 -8.56 -8.80 1.85
N ALA A 376 -8.49 -7.48 1.64
CA ALA A 376 -8.57 -6.87 0.31
C ALA A 376 -7.41 -7.35 -0.59
N ALA A 377 -6.18 -7.37 -0.08
CA ALA A 377 -5.02 -7.90 -0.83
C ALA A 377 -5.14 -9.41 -1.09
N ASN A 378 -5.65 -10.19 -0.14
CA ASN A 378 -5.93 -11.62 -0.31
C ASN A 378 -7.02 -11.85 -1.38
N ALA A 379 -8.03 -10.99 -1.46
CA ALA A 379 -9.06 -11.07 -2.50
C ALA A 379 -8.46 -10.85 -3.88
N LEU A 380 -7.65 -9.80 -4.05
CA LEU A 380 -6.98 -9.49 -5.31
C LEU A 380 -6.04 -10.61 -5.74
N ASP A 381 -5.34 -11.25 -4.80
CA ASP A 381 -4.51 -12.42 -5.05
C ASP A 381 -5.33 -13.63 -5.54
N VAL A 382 -6.44 -13.96 -4.86
CA VAL A 382 -7.34 -15.04 -5.31
C VAL A 382 -7.91 -14.76 -6.70
N ILE A 383 -8.32 -13.51 -6.95
CA ILE A 383 -8.91 -13.09 -8.24
C ILE A 383 -7.86 -13.13 -9.35
N LEU A 384 -6.63 -12.72 -9.09
CA LEU A 384 -5.53 -12.81 -10.05
C LEU A 384 -5.34 -14.26 -10.54
N HIS A 385 -5.38 -15.22 -9.63
CA HIS A 385 -5.08 -16.63 -9.92
C HIS A 385 -6.29 -17.45 -10.39
N ARG A 386 -7.48 -17.16 -9.87
CA ARG A 386 -8.69 -17.99 -10.05
C ARG A 386 -9.86 -17.25 -10.67
N GLY A 387 -9.78 -15.93 -10.79
CA GLY A 387 -10.81 -15.12 -11.41
C GLY A 387 -11.00 -15.50 -12.88
N LEU A 388 -12.26 -15.54 -13.30
CA LEU A 388 -12.64 -15.82 -14.67
C LEU A 388 -12.54 -14.54 -15.51
N ILE A 389 -12.01 -14.68 -16.72
CA ILE A 389 -11.90 -13.58 -17.68
C ILE A 389 -13.29 -13.08 -18.08
N GLY A 390 -13.45 -11.75 -18.14
CA GLY A 390 -14.70 -11.07 -18.49
C GLY A 390 -15.61 -10.83 -17.29
N GLU A 391 -15.31 -11.41 -16.13
CA GLU A 391 -16.16 -11.32 -14.94
C GLU A 391 -15.82 -10.11 -14.05
N VAL A 392 -16.84 -9.72 -13.28
CA VAL A 392 -16.72 -8.78 -12.16
C VAL A 392 -16.76 -9.57 -10.85
N TYR A 393 -16.05 -9.13 -9.83
CA TYR A 393 -16.10 -9.67 -8.46
C TYR A 393 -16.26 -8.56 -7.42
N ASN A 394 -17.30 -8.67 -6.59
CA ASN A 394 -17.43 -7.85 -5.40
C ASN A 394 -16.52 -8.35 -4.28
N ILE A 395 -15.91 -7.43 -3.52
CA ILE A 395 -15.04 -7.72 -2.37
C ILE A 395 -15.57 -6.97 -1.14
N GLY A 396 -16.30 -7.66 -0.29
CA GLY A 396 -16.95 -7.08 0.88
C GLY A 396 -16.74 -7.88 2.15
N ALA A 397 -17.02 -7.22 3.27
CA ALA A 397 -16.99 -7.81 4.60
C ALA A 397 -18.41 -7.82 5.21
N GLY A 398 -18.59 -8.48 6.35
CA GLY A 398 -19.90 -8.55 7.02
C GLY A 398 -20.17 -7.45 8.05
N HIS A 399 -19.23 -6.54 8.27
CA HIS A 399 -19.31 -5.56 9.37
C HIS A 399 -19.61 -4.15 8.85
N GLU A 400 -20.86 -3.74 9.02
CA GLU A 400 -21.35 -2.38 8.74
C GLU A 400 -21.24 -1.52 10.00
N LEU A 401 -20.76 -0.29 9.85
CA LEU A 401 -20.54 0.64 10.95
C LEU A 401 -20.78 2.08 10.48
N SER A 402 -21.50 2.86 11.30
CA SER A 402 -21.66 4.30 11.08
C SER A 402 -20.39 5.08 11.45
N ASN A 403 -20.25 6.29 10.92
CA ASN A 403 -19.13 7.16 11.27
C ASN A 403 -19.10 7.51 12.77
N ILE A 404 -20.26 7.65 13.41
CA ILE A 404 -20.35 7.92 14.84
C ILE A 404 -19.93 6.71 15.68
N GLU A 405 -20.37 5.50 15.34
CA GLU A 405 -19.95 4.28 16.04
C GLU A 405 -18.45 4.03 15.87
N LEU A 406 -17.87 4.34 14.70
CA LEU A 406 -16.43 4.30 14.49
C LEU A 406 -15.69 5.27 15.43
N ALA A 407 -16.14 6.52 15.50
CA ALA A 407 -15.52 7.52 16.38
C ALA A 407 -15.60 7.07 17.85
N GLN A 408 -16.77 6.60 18.30
CA GLN A 408 -16.97 6.08 19.65
C GLN A 408 -16.06 4.89 19.94
N ASN A 409 -15.93 3.93 19.01
CA ASN A 409 -15.04 2.77 19.15
C ASN A 409 -13.58 3.16 19.31
N LEU A 410 -13.11 4.15 18.55
CA LEU A 410 -11.74 4.66 18.63
C LEU A 410 -11.51 5.47 19.92
N ILE A 411 -12.44 6.34 20.30
CA ILE A 411 -12.36 7.11 21.55
C ILE A 411 -12.32 6.16 22.74
N HIS A 412 -13.15 5.11 22.74
CA HIS A 412 -13.13 4.11 23.81
C HIS A 412 -11.75 3.47 23.96
N ARG A 413 -11.17 2.96 22.86
CA ARG A 413 -9.89 2.24 22.84
C ARG A 413 -8.64 3.12 23.02
N LEU A 414 -8.75 4.43 22.84
CA LEU A 414 -7.62 5.35 22.89
C LEU A 414 -7.67 6.33 24.07
N VAL A 415 -8.86 6.58 24.63
CA VAL A 415 -9.08 7.59 25.68
C VAL A 415 -9.72 7.00 26.93
N VAL A 416 -10.83 6.26 26.79
CA VAL A 416 -11.61 5.78 27.94
C VAL A 416 -10.94 4.57 28.59
N GLU A 417 -10.66 3.55 27.79
CA GLU A 417 -9.95 2.34 28.15
C GLU A 417 -8.77 2.17 27.18
N PRO A 418 -7.68 2.94 27.35
CA PRO A 418 -6.58 2.95 26.41
C PRO A 418 -5.94 1.56 26.27
N LEU A 419 -5.81 1.09 25.04
CA LEU A 419 -5.04 -0.11 24.72
C LEU A 419 -3.60 0.05 25.24
N PRO A 420 -3.07 -0.93 26.00
CA PRO A 420 -1.77 -0.82 26.64
C PRO A 420 -0.66 -0.48 25.63
N SER A 421 0.31 0.30 26.08
CA SER A 421 1.41 0.81 25.23
C SER A 421 2.50 -0.22 24.93
N SER A 422 2.36 -1.46 25.41
CA SER A 422 3.35 -2.52 25.24
C SER A 422 3.01 -3.40 24.03
N PRO A 423 3.99 -3.93 23.28
CA PRO A 423 3.71 -4.98 22.33
C PRO A 423 3.03 -6.13 23.08
N LEU A 424 1.90 -6.61 22.55
CA LEU A 424 1.17 -7.74 23.11
C LEU A 424 2.11 -8.95 23.22
N ARG A 425 2.66 -9.18 24.42
CA ARG A 425 3.51 -10.35 24.68
C ARG A 425 2.63 -11.60 24.61
N PHE A 426 2.75 -12.35 23.52
CA PHE A 426 2.31 -13.74 23.50
C PHE A 426 3.13 -14.51 24.54
N ARG A 427 2.50 -14.88 25.66
CA ARG A 427 3.15 -15.68 26.71
C ARG A 427 3.37 -17.09 26.16
N ASN A 428 4.53 -17.33 25.54
CA ASN A 428 4.95 -18.68 25.20
C ASN A 428 5.02 -19.51 26.49
N GLY A 429 4.10 -20.47 26.62
CA GLY A 429 4.10 -21.41 27.72
C GLY A 429 5.39 -22.20 27.71
N SER A 430 6.24 -21.95 28.70
CA SER A 430 7.38 -22.80 29.02
C SER A 430 6.88 -24.23 29.25
N THR A 431 7.29 -25.16 28.40
CA THR A 431 7.01 -26.59 28.50
C THR A 431 7.71 -27.18 29.72
N GLY A 432 7.08 -27.04 30.89
CA GLY A 432 7.36 -27.86 32.05
C GLY A 432 6.73 -29.23 31.84
N HIS A 433 7.54 -30.28 31.85
CA HIS A 433 7.07 -31.66 31.87
C HIS A 433 6.20 -31.91 33.11
N GLY A 434 4.89 -32.03 32.92
CA GLY A 434 3.93 -32.39 33.96
C GLY A 434 2.70 -33.03 33.33
N ARG A 435 2.47 -34.31 33.63
CA ARG A 435 1.33 -35.09 33.16
C ARG A 435 0.01 -34.53 33.70
N GLY A 436 -0.97 -34.38 32.81
CA GLY A 436 -2.39 -34.52 33.13
C GLY A 436 -3.24 -33.25 33.11
N SER A 437 -4.44 -33.42 32.52
CA SER A 437 -5.66 -32.59 32.60
C SER A 437 -5.87 -31.46 31.56
N ASN A 438 -6.99 -31.61 30.83
CA ASN A 438 -7.72 -30.69 29.94
C ASN A 438 -7.09 -29.32 29.66
N GLY A 439 -6.48 -29.18 28.47
CA GLY A 439 -6.02 -27.90 27.94
C GLY A 439 -7.18 -27.01 27.51
N TYR A 440 -7.58 -26.08 28.38
CA TYR A 440 -8.19 -24.84 27.94
C TYR A 440 -7.14 -24.05 27.14
N VAL A 441 -7.44 -23.75 25.88
CA VAL A 441 -6.69 -22.73 25.13
C VAL A 441 -6.93 -21.40 25.84
N GLN A 442 -5.89 -20.82 26.45
CA GLN A 442 -6.00 -19.48 27.03
C GLN A 442 -6.12 -18.48 25.88
N GLU A 443 -7.29 -17.84 25.83
CA GLU A 443 -7.61 -16.77 24.89
C GLU A 443 -6.64 -15.57 25.07
N PRO A 444 -6.29 -14.82 24.00
CA PRO A 444 -5.45 -13.62 24.10
C PRO A 444 -6.09 -12.57 25.01
N GLU A 445 -5.29 -11.72 25.64
CA GLU A 445 -5.72 -10.80 26.72
C GLU A 445 -6.88 -9.86 26.29
N TRP A 446 -7.00 -9.52 25.02
CA TRP A 446 -8.12 -8.73 24.48
C TRP A 446 -9.46 -9.48 24.46
N SER A 447 -9.47 -10.81 24.47
CA SER A 447 -10.70 -11.63 24.58
C SER A 447 -11.35 -11.48 25.95
N VAL A 448 -10.53 -11.19 26.97
CA VAL A 448 -10.97 -10.87 28.33
C VAL A 448 -11.63 -9.48 28.33
N ILE A 449 -11.07 -8.52 27.58
CA ILE A 449 -11.70 -7.21 27.32
C ILE A 449 -13.03 -7.40 26.57
N LYS A 450 -13.10 -8.27 25.55
CA LYS A 450 -14.33 -8.64 24.81
C LYS A 450 -15.46 -9.14 25.74
N ARG A 451 -15.10 -9.80 26.86
CA ARG A 451 -16.04 -10.30 27.88
C ARG A 451 -16.48 -9.21 28.86
N GLN A 452 -15.61 -8.23 29.14
CA GLN A 452 -15.92 -7.05 29.96
C GLN A 452 -16.74 -6.01 29.18
N GLU A 453 -16.49 -5.79 27.89
CA GLU A 453 -17.26 -4.91 27.00
C GLU A 453 -18.71 -5.41 26.79
N ARG A 454 -18.91 -6.73 26.59
CA ARG A 454 -20.27 -7.30 26.55
C ARG A 454 -21.02 -7.19 27.87
N ALA A 455 -20.32 -7.16 29.00
CA ALA A 455 -20.92 -7.01 30.32
C ALA A 455 -21.22 -5.53 30.67
N SER A 456 -20.56 -4.57 30.01
CA SER A 456 -20.66 -3.13 30.25
C SER A 456 -21.51 -2.36 29.23
N HIS A 457 -22.16 -3.05 28.28
CA HIS A 457 -23.34 -2.53 27.54
C HIS A 457 -24.59 -2.33 28.45
N HIS A 458 -24.38 -1.89 29.68
CA HIS A 458 -25.40 -1.36 30.57
C HIS A 458 -25.52 0.15 30.34
N GLN A 459 -26.44 0.51 29.44
CA GLN A 459 -27.31 1.69 29.47
C GLN A 459 -26.73 2.99 30.07
N GLY A 460 -25.97 3.69 29.23
CA GLY A 460 -25.61 5.11 29.37
C GLY A 460 -24.70 5.49 28.21
N GLU A 461 -24.99 6.60 27.50
CA GLU A 461 -24.06 7.09 26.47
C GLU A 461 -22.73 7.47 27.16
N CYS A 462 -21.59 7.04 26.60
CA CYS A 462 -20.28 7.39 27.15
C CYS A 462 -20.06 8.90 27.02
N GLN A 463 -20.10 9.64 28.13
CA GLN A 463 -19.96 11.10 28.11
C GLN A 463 -18.64 11.54 27.48
N THR A 464 -17.54 10.85 27.77
CA THR A 464 -16.23 11.13 27.15
C THR A 464 -16.27 11.00 25.62
N CYS A 465 -17.06 10.06 25.09
CA CYS A 465 -17.25 9.94 23.64
C CYS A 465 -18.05 11.11 23.08
N ILE A 466 -19.12 11.54 23.77
CA ILE A 466 -19.91 12.72 23.38
C ILE A 466 -19.02 13.96 23.34
N ASP A 467 -18.25 14.18 24.40
CA ASP A 467 -17.42 15.38 24.56
C ASP A 467 -16.30 15.47 23.51
N ARG A 468 -15.86 14.33 22.95
CA ARG A 468 -14.79 14.25 21.95
C ARG A 468 -15.27 14.18 20.51
N ILE A 469 -16.58 14.24 20.26
CA ILE A 469 -17.14 14.27 18.92
C ILE A 469 -17.60 15.69 18.59
N ILE A 470 -17.10 16.23 17.48
CA ILE A 470 -17.52 17.55 16.97
C ILE A 470 -18.16 17.33 15.61
N PHE A 471 -19.42 17.76 15.45
CA PHE A 471 -20.09 17.74 14.16
C PHE A 471 -19.69 18.95 13.33
N VAL A 472 -19.36 18.72 12.06
CA VAL A 472 -19.03 19.75 11.07
C VAL A 472 -20.02 19.70 9.91
N GLU A 473 -19.97 20.72 9.04
CA GLU A 473 -20.85 20.78 7.86
C GLU A 473 -20.70 19.50 7.02
N ASP A 474 -21.82 19.01 6.51
CA ASP A 474 -21.82 17.79 5.72
C ASP A 474 -21.14 18.01 4.37
N ARG A 475 -20.80 16.91 3.70
CA ARG A 475 -20.32 16.96 2.33
C ARG A 475 -21.44 17.47 1.43
N ALA A 476 -21.05 18.11 0.33
CA ALA A 476 -22.00 18.55 -0.70
C ALA A 476 -22.93 17.41 -1.16
N PHE A 477 -22.43 16.16 -1.13
CA PHE A 477 -23.23 14.97 -1.27
C PHE A 477 -22.55 13.77 -0.57
N ASN A 478 -23.34 12.89 0.05
CA ASN A 478 -22.84 11.70 0.75
C ASN A 478 -23.87 10.56 0.70
N ASP A 479 -23.50 9.43 0.07
CA ASP A 479 -24.35 8.24 0.07
C ASP A 479 -24.52 7.70 1.49
N GLN A 480 -25.74 7.29 1.86
CA GLN A 480 -26.03 6.82 3.22
C GLN A 480 -25.40 5.46 3.52
N ARG A 481 -25.36 4.56 2.52
CA ARG A 481 -24.93 3.17 2.70
C ARG A 481 -24.30 2.60 1.44
N TYR A 482 -23.19 1.91 1.61
CA TYR A 482 -22.61 1.01 0.60
C TYR A 482 -22.50 -0.40 1.18
N ALA A 483 -22.98 -1.39 0.44
CA ALA A 483 -22.85 -2.80 0.80
C ALA A 483 -22.90 -3.67 -0.45
N VAL A 484 -22.06 -4.70 -0.49
CA VAL A 484 -21.93 -5.57 -1.66
C VAL A 484 -22.04 -7.05 -1.27
N ASP A 485 -22.73 -7.82 -2.10
CA ASP A 485 -22.77 -9.28 -1.97
C ASP A 485 -21.48 -9.86 -2.57
N SER A 486 -20.71 -10.58 -1.75
CA SER A 486 -19.42 -11.19 -2.14
C SER A 486 -19.48 -12.70 -2.33
N THR A 487 -20.68 -13.29 -2.39
CA THR A 487 -20.88 -14.75 -2.50
C THR A 487 -20.15 -15.34 -3.71
N LYS A 488 -20.08 -14.60 -4.82
CA LYS A 488 -19.37 -15.02 -6.03
C LYS A 488 -17.86 -15.21 -5.78
N LEU A 489 -17.23 -14.27 -5.09
CA LEU A 489 -15.82 -14.36 -4.73
C LEU A 489 -15.57 -15.45 -3.68
N VAL A 490 -16.50 -15.64 -2.73
CA VAL A 490 -16.46 -16.76 -1.79
C VAL A 490 -16.45 -18.11 -2.52
N GLY A 491 -17.17 -18.21 -3.64
CA GLY A 491 -17.13 -19.37 -4.54
C GLY A 491 -15.74 -19.69 -5.12
N LEU A 492 -14.80 -18.73 -5.15
CA LEU A 492 -13.40 -18.96 -5.55
C LEU A 492 -12.49 -19.44 -4.39
N GLY A 493 -13.05 -19.57 -3.19
CA GLY A 493 -12.33 -19.97 -1.98
C GLY A 493 -11.74 -18.81 -1.20
N TRP A 494 -12.24 -17.58 -1.38
CA TRP A 494 -11.86 -16.44 -0.56
C TRP A 494 -12.85 -16.22 0.59
N ALA A 495 -12.36 -15.79 1.74
CA ALA A 495 -13.18 -15.26 2.82
C ALA A 495 -12.34 -14.24 3.61
N PRO A 496 -12.96 -13.21 4.21
CA PRO A 496 -12.25 -12.34 5.13
C PRO A 496 -11.75 -13.15 6.34
N THR A 497 -10.50 -12.92 6.72
CA THR A 497 -9.81 -13.64 7.80
C THR A 497 -9.59 -12.79 9.03
N VAL A 498 -9.70 -11.46 8.91
CA VAL A 498 -9.52 -10.52 10.02
C VAL A 498 -10.88 -9.91 10.35
N ASP A 499 -11.36 -10.17 11.56
CA ASP A 499 -12.57 -9.51 12.06
C ASP A 499 -12.31 -8.03 12.39
N TYR A 500 -13.38 -7.25 12.52
CA TYR A 500 -13.27 -5.81 12.78
C TYR A 500 -12.50 -5.50 14.07
N GLU A 501 -12.72 -6.29 15.12
CA GLU A 501 -12.08 -6.11 16.44
C GLU A 501 -10.57 -6.28 16.38
N GLN A 502 -10.08 -7.29 15.68
CA GLN A 502 -8.64 -7.47 15.48
C GLN A 502 -8.07 -6.41 14.53
N GLY A 503 -8.79 -6.10 13.44
CA GLY A 503 -8.34 -5.15 12.44
C GLY A 503 -8.18 -3.72 12.98
N ILE A 504 -9.10 -3.24 13.83
CA ILE A 504 -9.01 -1.90 14.42
C ILE A 504 -7.82 -1.78 15.38
N VAL A 505 -7.55 -2.83 16.18
CA VAL A 505 -6.38 -2.88 17.08
C VAL A 505 -5.08 -2.82 16.27
N ASN A 506 -4.95 -3.67 15.24
CA ASN A 506 -3.78 -3.68 14.36
C ASN A 506 -3.54 -2.33 13.70
N THR A 507 -4.63 -1.65 13.31
CA THR A 507 -4.57 -0.32 12.69
C THR A 507 -4.05 0.70 13.71
N ILE A 508 -4.64 0.75 14.91
CA ILE A 508 -4.21 1.65 15.99
C ILE A 508 -2.73 1.45 16.32
N GLU A 509 -2.29 0.21 16.51
CA GLU A 509 -0.89 -0.10 16.84
C GLU A 509 0.07 0.34 15.74
N TRP A 510 -0.31 0.13 14.47
CA TRP A 510 0.51 0.58 13.36
C TRP A 510 0.66 2.11 13.35
N PHE A 511 -0.41 2.88 13.54
CA PHE A 511 -0.33 4.35 13.58
C PHE A 511 0.40 4.86 14.82
N ARG A 512 0.28 4.18 15.96
CA ARG A 512 1.03 4.49 17.17
C ARG A 512 2.55 4.43 16.96
N ASN A 513 3.00 3.49 16.13
CA ASN A 513 4.42 3.26 15.87
C ASN A 513 4.95 4.06 14.67
N ASN A 514 4.10 4.34 13.68
CA ASN A 514 4.53 4.84 12.37
C ASN A 514 3.93 6.20 11.99
N GLY A 515 2.77 6.56 12.55
CA GLY A 515 1.92 7.63 12.03
C GLY A 515 2.57 9.01 11.97
N LYS A 516 3.47 9.34 12.90
CA LYS A 516 4.14 10.66 12.96
C LYS A 516 5.15 10.92 11.86
N TRP A 517 5.76 9.90 11.28
CA TRP A 517 6.94 10.06 10.42
C TRP A 517 6.77 9.43 9.03
N TRP A 518 5.80 8.53 8.86
CA TRP A 518 5.69 7.71 7.66
C TRP A 518 5.43 8.48 6.35
N TRP A 519 4.75 9.63 6.43
CA TRP A 519 4.40 10.47 5.28
C TRP A 519 5.02 11.88 5.32
N GLY A 520 5.95 12.14 6.23
CA GLY A 520 6.49 13.49 6.42
C GLY A 520 5.43 14.45 6.97
N ASP A 521 5.23 15.59 6.30
CA ASP A 521 4.25 16.59 6.72
C ASP A 521 2.82 16.18 6.34
N ILE A 522 2.00 15.88 7.36
CA ILE A 522 0.60 15.47 7.21
C ILE A 522 -0.38 16.52 7.74
N HIS A 523 0.11 17.71 8.11
CA HIS A 523 -0.70 18.75 8.74
C HIS A 523 -1.95 19.10 7.92
N GLY A 524 -1.79 19.24 6.60
CA GLY A 524 -2.90 19.50 5.68
C GLY A 524 -3.91 18.36 5.55
N ALA A 525 -3.50 17.11 5.81
CA ALA A 525 -4.36 15.93 5.75
C ALA A 525 -5.27 15.81 6.99
N LEU A 526 -4.78 16.29 8.14
CA LEU A 526 -5.50 16.29 9.41
C LEU A 526 -6.46 17.48 9.58
N TYR A 527 -6.59 18.33 8.57
CA TYR A 527 -7.63 19.38 8.58
C TYR A 527 -9.03 18.74 8.61
N PRO A 528 -9.95 19.17 9.50
CA PRO A 528 -11.35 18.78 9.42
C PRO A 528 -11.92 19.24 8.08
N HIS A 529 -12.62 18.36 7.36
CA HIS A 529 -13.23 18.81 6.11
C HIS A 529 -14.40 19.77 6.40
N SER A 530 -14.85 20.48 5.36
CA SER A 530 -15.82 21.58 5.38
C SER A 530 -15.31 22.95 5.87
N VAL A 531 -14.08 23.04 6.38
CA VAL A 531 -13.50 24.34 6.69
C VAL A 531 -12.84 24.96 5.45
N ARG A 532 -13.38 26.07 4.92
CA ARG A 532 -12.73 26.84 3.84
C ARG A 532 -11.30 27.20 4.28
N ARG A 533 -10.28 26.70 3.58
CA ARG A 533 -8.94 27.31 3.64
C ARG A 533 -9.11 28.77 3.25
N SER A 534 -8.71 29.72 4.11
CA SER A 534 -8.69 31.12 3.71
C SER A 534 -7.80 31.23 2.47
N THR A 535 -8.35 31.75 1.38
CA THR A 535 -7.69 31.85 0.07
C THR A 535 -6.58 32.90 0.04
N SER A 536 -5.77 33.02 1.09
CA SER A 536 -4.71 34.03 1.24
C SER A 536 -3.29 33.49 1.12
N GLU A 537 -3.09 32.18 1.04
CA GLU A 537 -1.78 31.60 0.73
C GLU A 537 -1.91 30.81 -0.57
N HIS A 538 -1.39 31.40 -1.65
CA HIS A 538 -1.05 30.62 -2.83
C HIS A 538 -0.13 29.50 -2.37
N ASP A 539 -0.52 28.25 -2.64
CA ASP A 539 0.39 27.12 -2.65
C ASP A 539 1.52 27.49 -3.61
N HIS A 540 2.62 28.01 -3.06
CA HIS A 540 3.92 27.90 -3.68
C HIS A 540 4.27 26.42 -3.63
N VAL A 541 3.69 25.65 -4.56
CA VAL A 541 4.33 24.46 -5.07
C VAL A 541 5.71 24.93 -5.49
N VAL A 542 6.72 24.55 -4.73
CA VAL A 542 8.11 24.68 -5.13
C VAL A 542 8.29 23.75 -6.31
N HIS A 543 7.94 24.24 -7.49
CA HIS A 543 8.42 23.70 -8.74
C HIS A 543 9.94 23.87 -8.70
N ASN A 544 10.66 22.80 -8.37
CA ASN A 544 12.06 22.66 -8.76
C ASN A 544 12.10 22.60 -10.29
N THR A 545 12.00 23.77 -10.91
CA THR A 545 12.31 23.99 -12.31
C THR A 545 13.79 24.28 -12.37
N HIS A 546 14.56 23.31 -12.87
CA HIS A 546 15.89 23.61 -13.40
C HIS A 546 15.73 24.70 -14.47
N PRO A 547 16.47 25.82 -14.40
CA PRO A 547 16.45 26.81 -15.46
C PRO A 547 17.17 26.25 -16.68
N SER A 548 16.43 26.05 -17.77
CA SER A 548 17.00 25.86 -19.09
C SER A 548 17.63 27.17 -19.59
N SER A 549 18.95 27.11 -19.74
CA SER A 549 19.85 27.85 -20.65
C SER A 549 19.46 29.27 -21.11
N LYS A 550 20.36 30.20 -20.82
CA LYS A 550 20.99 30.99 -21.89
C LYS A 550 22.42 30.55 -22.07
#